data_AF-A0A914NBX9-F1
#
_entry.id   AF-A0A914NBX9-F1
#
_cell.length_a   1.000
_cell.length_b   1.000
_cell.length_c   1.000
_cell.angle_alpha   90.00
_cell.angle_beta   90.00
_cell.angle_gamma   90.00
#
_symmetry.space_group_name_H-M   'P 1'
#
loop_
_entity.id
_entity.type
_entity.pdbx_description
1 polymer ?
#
loop_
_entity_poly.entity_id
_entity_poly.type
_entity_poly.pdbx_seq_one_letter_code
_entity_poly.pdbx_strand_id
1 'polypeptide(L)'
;MLDNFAKSVEPIQFWNCPKCNNPSGFMQIKFDYLPEILVFYLKRLDQSGSYSMKNDKNVQIPLEELDMSSYIDNQKALKNLPKAYNENKYDLSCIVYHHGYSFSSGHYTAAARNYIDGKWRLFDDSRVSKIYKEAMFESDCSYMLFYQRRPSVPWFPTNVPQHIIQKYYGGMERDDPKYNNQRKYSQKQNK
;
A
#
# COMPACT_ATOMS: atom_id res chain seq x y z
N MET A 1 0.15 3.41 16.09
CA MET A 1 1.15 3.66 15.03
C MET A 1 0.87 4.99 14.33
N LEU A 2 -0.28 5.15 13.66
CA LEU A 2 -0.65 6.40 12.98
C LEU A 2 -0.78 7.61 13.91
N ASP A 3 -1.36 7.41 15.09
CA ASP A 3 -1.46 8.48 16.10
C ASP A 3 -0.08 9.01 16.51
N ASN A 4 0.91 8.13 16.69
CA ASN A 4 2.28 8.53 17.04
C ASN A 4 2.96 9.35 15.92
N PHE A 5 2.51 9.23 14.68
CA PHE A 5 3.05 9.99 13.55
C PHE A 5 2.33 11.33 13.34
N ALA A 6 1.00 11.32 13.35
CA ALA A 6 0.20 12.49 12.95
C ALA A 6 -0.41 13.27 14.12
N LYS A 7 -0.52 12.68 15.31
CA LYS A 7 -1.09 13.32 16.50
C LYS A 7 -0.04 13.68 17.55
N SER A 8 1.19 13.21 17.40
CA SER A 8 2.29 13.60 18.26
C SER A 8 2.68 15.06 18.04
N VAL A 9 3.02 15.72 19.14
CA VAL A 9 3.49 17.10 19.16
C VAL A 9 4.85 17.06 19.86
N GLU A 10 5.91 17.40 19.13
CA GLU A 10 7.28 17.32 19.62
C GLU A 10 7.88 18.71 19.80
N PRO A 11 8.63 18.97 20.89
CA PRO A 11 9.33 20.23 21.04
C PRO A 11 10.43 20.37 19.98
N ILE A 12 10.50 21.53 19.34
CA ILE A 12 11.53 21.81 18.35
C ILE A 12 12.81 22.16 19.10
N GLN A 13 13.86 21.37 18.90
CA GLN A 13 15.19 21.69 19.42
C GLN A 13 15.93 22.60 18.45
N PHE A 14 16.76 23.51 19.00
CA PHE A 14 17.65 24.38 18.22
C PHE A 14 16.93 25.29 17.20
N TRP A 15 15.73 25.76 17.55
CA TRP A 15 14.98 26.72 16.74
C TRP A 15 14.57 27.93 17.57
N ASN A 16 14.77 29.13 17.03
CA ASN A 16 14.26 30.37 17.60
C ASN A 16 13.21 30.96 16.67
N CYS A 17 12.08 31.40 17.22
CA CYS A 17 11.07 32.09 16.44
C CYS A 17 11.63 33.39 15.84
N PRO A 18 11.58 33.60 14.51
CA PRO A 18 12.16 34.80 13.89
C PRO A 18 11.44 36.10 14.26
N LYS A 19 10.22 36.03 14.81
CA LYS A 19 9.43 37.20 15.23
C LYS A 19 9.66 37.60 16.69
N CYS A 20 9.73 36.65 17.60
CA CYS A 20 9.80 36.91 19.05
C CYS A 20 11.06 36.37 19.73
N ASN A 21 11.97 35.75 18.97
CA ASN A 21 13.23 35.14 19.44
C ASN A 21 13.08 34.09 20.56
N ASN A 22 11.86 33.55 20.75
CA ASN A 22 11.62 32.50 21.74
C ASN A 22 12.20 31.16 21.24
N PRO A 23 13.05 30.47 22.04
CA PRO A 23 13.63 29.17 21.69
C PRO A 23 12.68 27.99 21.85
N SER A 24 11.43 28.23 22.26
CA SER A 24 10.41 27.19 22.43
C SER A 24 9.41 27.20 21.29
N GLY A 25 9.16 26.01 20.75
CA GLY A 25 8.19 25.76 19.70
C GLY A 25 7.84 24.27 19.68
N PHE A 26 6.70 23.96 19.08
CA PHE A 26 6.25 22.58 18.89
C PHE A 26 6.03 22.30 17.41
N MET A 27 6.32 21.07 17.00
CA MET A 27 6.11 20.57 15.65
C MET A 27 5.12 19.41 15.69
N GLN A 28 4.20 19.42 14.73
CA GLN A 28 3.27 18.33 14.45
C GLN A 28 3.18 18.14 12.94
N ILE A 29 3.13 16.89 12.50
CA ILE A 29 2.93 16.54 11.10
C ILE A 29 1.44 16.23 10.89
N LYS A 30 0.84 16.80 9.84
CA LYS A 30 -0.53 16.50 9.43
C LYS A 30 -0.61 16.36 7.92
N PHE A 31 -1.63 15.66 7.44
CA PHE A 31 -1.89 15.52 6.01
C PHE A 31 -2.82 16.63 5.51
N ASP A 32 -2.53 17.19 4.34
CA ASP A 32 -3.45 18.11 3.65
C ASP A 32 -4.42 17.32 2.75
N TYR A 33 -3.89 16.38 1.98
CA TYR A 33 -4.63 15.45 1.14
C TYR A 33 -3.98 14.06 1.17
N LEU A 34 -4.79 13.03 0.94
CA LEU A 34 -4.32 11.65 0.86
C LEU A 34 -4.39 11.13 -0.59
N PRO A 35 -3.50 10.20 -0.99
CA PRO A 35 -3.50 9.60 -2.32
C PRO A 35 -4.58 8.52 -2.47
N GLU A 36 -4.82 8.08 -3.71
CA GLU A 36 -5.69 6.92 -4.02
C GLU A 36 -5.11 5.61 -3.49
N ILE A 37 -3.78 5.48 -3.50
CA ILE A 37 -3.05 4.35 -2.92
C ILE A 37 -2.18 4.87 -1.78
N LEU A 38 -2.53 4.51 -0.55
CA LEU A 38 -1.72 4.73 0.64
C LEU A 38 -0.75 3.57 0.80
N VAL A 39 0.54 3.90 0.97
CA VAL A 39 1.59 2.91 1.21
C VAL A 39 2.16 3.14 2.60
N PHE A 40 2.05 2.12 3.46
CA PHE A 40 2.73 2.12 4.76
C PHE A 40 3.95 1.22 4.69
N TYR A 41 5.10 1.81 4.98
CA TYR A 41 6.35 1.09 5.21
C TYR A 41 6.51 0.87 6.71
N LEU A 42 6.49 -0.39 7.15
CA LEU A 42 6.72 -0.72 8.55
C LEU A 42 8.23 -0.72 8.81
N LYS A 43 8.71 0.26 9.59
CA LYS A 43 10.12 0.36 10.01
C LYS A 43 10.46 -0.75 11.00
N ARG A 44 10.61 -1.97 10.47
CA ARG A 44 10.94 -3.19 11.24
C ARG A 44 12.43 -3.47 11.27
N LEU A 45 13.17 -3.05 10.25
CA LEU A 45 14.60 -3.31 10.17
C LEU A 45 15.35 -2.14 10.80
N ASP A 46 16.10 -2.43 11.85
CA ASP A 46 17.03 -1.50 12.45
C ASP A 46 18.47 -2.01 12.26
N GLN A 47 19.39 -1.08 12.06
CA GLN A 47 20.81 -1.36 11.86
C GLN A 47 21.61 -0.45 12.78
N SER A 48 22.28 -1.06 13.74
CA SER A 48 23.21 -0.39 14.65
C SER A 48 24.61 -0.97 14.45
N GLY A 49 25.42 -0.28 13.66
CA GLY A 49 26.75 -0.76 13.27
C GLY A 49 26.66 -2.08 12.49
N SER A 50 27.38 -3.10 12.96
CA SER A 50 27.41 -4.43 12.34
C SER A 50 26.22 -5.32 12.72
N TYR A 51 25.40 -4.90 13.70
CA TYR A 51 24.24 -5.66 14.15
C TYR A 51 22.97 -5.16 13.47
N SER A 52 22.22 -6.07 12.86
CA SER A 52 20.91 -5.81 12.29
C SER A 52 19.90 -6.76 12.90
N MET A 53 18.77 -6.23 13.35
CA MET A 53 17.69 -7.01 13.92
C MET A 53 16.36 -6.57 13.33
N LYS A 54 15.54 -7.55 12.98
CA LYS A 54 14.14 -7.32 12.62
C LYS A 54 13.29 -7.23 13.89
N ASN A 55 12.55 -6.14 14.01
CA ASN A 55 11.46 -6.00 14.96
C ASN A 55 10.24 -6.78 14.45
N ASP A 56 10.02 -7.94 15.06
CA ASP A 56 8.94 -8.89 14.79
C ASP A 56 7.65 -8.61 15.59
N LYS A 57 7.59 -7.49 16.33
CA LYS A 57 6.38 -7.13 17.09
C LYS A 57 5.16 -7.11 16.18
N ASN A 58 4.11 -7.77 16.63
CA ASN A 58 2.85 -7.82 15.91
C ASN A 58 2.24 -6.42 15.77
N VAL A 59 1.68 -6.15 14.59
CA VAL A 59 0.98 -4.90 14.27
C VAL A 59 -0.42 -5.24 13.84
N GLN A 60 -1.42 -4.57 14.42
CA GLN A 60 -2.80 -4.71 13.99
C GLN A 60 -2.97 -4.03 12.62
N ILE A 61 -3.38 -4.81 11.62
CA ILE A 61 -3.55 -4.37 10.24
C ILE A 61 -5.03 -4.51 9.88
N PRO A 62 -5.80 -3.41 9.82
CA PRO A 62 -7.20 -3.47 9.39
C PRO A 62 -7.28 -3.85 7.91
N LEU A 63 -7.94 -4.97 7.60
CA LEU A 63 -8.10 -5.38 6.19
C LEU A 63 -9.05 -4.47 5.42
N GLU A 64 -10.04 -3.90 6.12
CA GLU A 64 -11.10 -3.07 5.56
C GLU A 64 -11.35 -1.88 6.47
N GLU A 65 -11.87 -0.80 5.89
CA GLU A 65 -12.35 0.39 6.62
C GLU A 65 -11.31 1.11 7.47
N LEU A 66 -10.06 1.18 6.99
CA LEU A 66 -9.08 2.09 7.58
C LEU A 66 -9.53 3.54 7.34
N ASP A 67 -10.08 4.18 8.38
CA ASP A 67 -10.50 5.58 8.34
C ASP A 67 -9.34 6.53 8.65
N MET A 68 -8.93 7.28 7.64
CA MET A 68 -7.85 8.26 7.73
C MET A 68 -8.35 9.70 7.94
N SER A 69 -9.67 9.91 8.05
CA SER A 69 -10.28 11.25 8.12
C SER A 69 -9.76 12.08 9.30
N SER A 70 -9.45 11.43 10.43
CA SER A 70 -8.96 12.12 11.64
C SER A 70 -7.54 12.68 11.53
N TYR A 71 -6.80 12.36 10.45
CA TYR A 71 -5.41 12.76 10.24
C TYR A 71 -5.23 13.88 9.21
N ILE A 72 -6.33 14.40 8.65
CA ILE A 72 -6.32 15.48 7.65
C ILE A 72 -6.61 16.81 8.34
N ASP A 73 -5.76 17.82 8.12
CA ASP A 73 -5.89 19.14 8.75
C ASP A 73 -6.90 20.05 8.02
N ASN A 74 -7.15 19.78 6.75
CA ASN A 74 -7.86 20.71 5.87
C ASN A 74 -9.31 20.29 5.62
N GLN A 75 -10.22 20.74 6.49
CA GLN A 75 -11.66 20.57 6.28
C GLN A 75 -12.19 21.26 4.99
N LYS A 76 -11.43 22.18 4.38
CA LYS A 76 -11.81 22.79 3.09
C LYS A 76 -11.47 21.89 1.90
N ALA A 77 -10.44 21.05 1.98
CA ALA A 77 -10.12 20.06 0.94
C ALA A 77 -11.27 19.05 0.77
N LEU A 78 -11.92 18.68 1.86
CA LEU A 78 -13.12 17.81 1.88
C LEU A 78 -14.36 18.45 1.21
N LYS A 79 -14.39 19.79 1.03
CA LYS A 79 -15.54 20.47 0.41
C LYS A 79 -15.51 20.45 -1.12
N ASN A 80 -14.33 20.27 -1.71
CA ASN A 80 -14.14 20.34 -3.17
C ASN A 80 -13.95 18.98 -3.84
N LEU A 81 -13.82 17.90 -3.06
CA LEU A 81 -13.76 16.54 -3.59
C LEU A 81 -15.18 16.01 -3.84
N PRO A 82 -15.39 15.18 -4.89
CA PRO A 82 -16.67 14.52 -5.09
C PRO A 82 -17.04 13.74 -3.83
N LYS A 83 -18.32 13.76 -3.43
CA LYS A 83 -18.80 13.13 -2.19
C LYS A 83 -18.42 11.64 -2.06
N ALA A 84 -18.19 10.95 -3.18
CA ALA A 84 -17.69 9.57 -3.22
C ALA A 84 -16.23 9.40 -2.74
N TYR A 85 -15.39 10.42 -2.83
CA TYR A 85 -14.00 10.44 -2.37
C TYR A 85 -13.84 11.00 -0.94
N ASN A 86 -14.92 11.49 -0.36
CA ASN A 86 -14.91 12.26 0.90
C ASN A 86 -14.80 11.42 2.17
N GLU A 87 -14.75 10.09 2.07
CA GLU A 87 -14.72 9.27 3.28
C GLU A 87 -13.31 8.97 3.78
N ASN A 88 -12.25 9.24 3.01
CA ASN A 88 -10.85 8.89 3.36
C ASN A 88 -10.71 7.48 3.97
N LYS A 89 -11.58 6.56 3.55
CA LYS A 89 -11.60 5.18 3.96
C LYS A 89 -10.85 4.35 2.94
N TYR A 90 -10.06 3.43 3.45
CA TYR A 90 -9.23 2.57 2.63
C TYR A 90 -9.42 1.11 3.00
N ASP A 91 -9.33 0.25 1.98
CA ASP A 91 -9.21 -1.19 2.15
C ASP A 91 -7.81 -1.65 1.79
N LEU A 92 -7.32 -2.64 2.50
CA LEU A 92 -6.05 -3.27 2.19
C LEU A 92 -6.17 -3.99 0.85
N SER A 93 -5.27 -3.67 -0.09
CA SER A 93 -5.21 -4.28 -1.42
C SER A 93 -4.02 -5.21 -1.59
N CYS A 94 -2.92 -4.95 -0.87
CA CYS A 94 -1.71 -5.78 -0.93
C CYS A 94 -0.91 -5.69 0.38
N ILE A 95 -0.31 -6.81 0.78
CA ILE A 95 0.69 -6.93 1.83
C ILE A 95 1.96 -7.49 1.20
N VAL A 96 3.09 -6.86 1.44
CA VAL A 96 4.41 -7.43 1.18
C VAL A 96 4.97 -7.94 2.49
N TYR A 97 5.39 -9.20 2.50
CA TYR A 97 6.04 -9.86 3.62
C TYR A 97 7.55 -9.93 3.41
N HIS A 98 8.29 -9.84 4.50
CA HIS A 98 9.72 -10.14 4.56
C HIS A 98 9.97 -11.26 5.59
N HIS A 99 10.31 -12.44 5.08
CA HIS A 99 10.64 -13.63 5.86
C HIS A 99 12.15 -13.68 6.10
N GLY A 100 12.61 -13.32 7.29
CA GLY A 100 14.03 -13.23 7.58
C GLY A 100 14.29 -12.45 8.86
N TYR A 101 15.49 -12.59 9.41
CA TYR A 101 15.85 -12.03 10.72
C TYR A 101 16.62 -10.70 10.64
N SER A 102 17.19 -10.35 9.49
CA SER A 102 18.05 -9.17 9.33
C SER A 102 17.80 -8.42 8.02
N PHE A 103 18.49 -7.29 7.85
CA PHE A 103 18.47 -6.50 6.61
C PHE A 103 19.21 -7.18 5.44
N SER A 104 20.18 -8.05 5.74
CA SER A 104 21.08 -8.64 4.75
C SER A 104 20.59 -9.98 4.20
N SER A 105 19.50 -10.54 4.73
CA SER A 105 18.95 -11.82 4.27
C SER A 105 17.45 -11.95 4.54
N GLY A 106 16.79 -12.68 3.65
CA GLY A 106 15.38 -13.04 3.80
C GLY A 106 14.75 -13.39 2.47
N HIS A 107 13.44 -13.61 2.51
CA HIS A 107 12.60 -13.97 1.37
C HIS A 107 11.38 -13.06 1.33
N TYR A 108 11.10 -12.48 0.16
CA TYR A 108 9.96 -11.58 -0.02
C TYR A 108 8.82 -12.32 -0.70
N THR A 109 7.63 -12.19 -0.14
CA THR A 109 6.38 -12.69 -0.75
C THR A 109 5.32 -11.59 -0.69
N ALA A 110 4.25 -11.72 -1.46
CA ALA A 110 3.17 -10.74 -1.44
C ALA A 110 1.79 -11.40 -1.43
N ALA A 111 0.91 -10.97 -0.54
CA ALA A 111 -0.51 -11.27 -0.66
C ALA A 111 -1.22 -10.10 -1.31
N ALA A 112 -1.97 -10.32 -2.39
CA ALA A 112 -2.73 -9.27 -3.06
C ALA A 112 -4.17 -9.70 -3.34
N ARG A 113 -5.09 -8.74 -3.17
CA ARG A 113 -6.50 -8.91 -3.52
C ARG A 113 -6.66 -8.63 -5.00
N ASN A 114 -7.21 -9.59 -5.73
CA ASN A 114 -7.56 -9.37 -7.12
C ASN A 114 -8.82 -8.49 -7.19
N TYR A 115 -8.74 -7.40 -7.95
CA TYR A 115 -9.84 -6.45 -8.10
C TYR A 115 -11.10 -7.05 -8.73
N ILE A 116 -10.95 -8.02 -9.64
CA ILE A 116 -12.05 -8.58 -10.43
C ILE A 116 -12.91 -9.53 -9.59
N ASP A 117 -12.28 -10.48 -8.88
CA ASP A 117 -12.99 -11.49 -8.11
C ASP A 117 -12.98 -11.25 -6.59
N GLY A 118 -12.28 -10.20 -6.15
CA GLY A 118 -12.14 -9.85 -4.74
C GLY A 118 -11.35 -10.85 -3.91
N LYS A 119 -10.73 -11.88 -4.52
CA LYS A 119 -10.06 -12.98 -3.82
C LYS A 119 -8.57 -12.69 -3.61
N TRP A 120 -8.10 -13.05 -2.43
CA TRP A 120 -6.69 -12.95 -2.06
C TRP A 120 -5.88 -14.12 -2.62
N ARG A 121 -4.67 -13.80 -3.05
CA ARG A 121 -3.67 -14.75 -3.51
C ARG A 121 -2.33 -14.40 -2.91
N LEU A 122 -1.57 -15.41 -2.51
CA LEU A 122 -0.17 -15.29 -2.11
C LEU A 122 0.70 -15.56 -3.34
N PHE A 123 1.64 -14.67 -3.57
CA PHE A 123 2.64 -14.72 -4.63
C PHE A 123 3.99 -14.97 -3.97
N ASP A 124 4.50 -16.17 -4.19
CA ASP A 124 5.79 -16.66 -3.70
C ASP A 124 6.64 -17.03 -4.92
N ASP A 125 7.39 -16.05 -5.41
CA ASP A 125 8.10 -16.09 -6.68
C ASP A 125 7.22 -16.56 -7.85
N SER A 126 7.47 -17.78 -8.34
CA SER A 126 6.73 -18.42 -9.44
C SER A 126 5.47 -19.14 -9.00
N ARG A 127 5.23 -19.27 -7.68
CA ARG A 127 4.12 -20.00 -7.10
C ARG A 127 3.04 -19.03 -6.68
N VAL A 128 1.81 -19.33 -7.09
CA VAL A 128 0.62 -18.56 -6.70
C VAL A 128 -0.35 -19.50 -6.01
N SER A 129 -0.73 -19.17 -4.78
CA SER A 129 -1.70 -19.93 -3.99
C SER A 129 -2.86 -19.03 -3.55
N LYS A 130 -4.01 -19.64 -3.25
CA LYS A 130 -5.12 -18.93 -2.61
C LYS A 130 -4.81 -18.78 -1.13
N ILE A 131 -5.12 -17.62 -0.56
CA ILE A 131 -5.00 -17.36 0.87
C ILE A 131 -6.32 -16.78 1.39
N TYR A 132 -6.68 -17.10 2.62
CA TYR A 132 -7.86 -16.56 3.30
C TYR A 132 -7.45 -15.44 4.25
N LYS A 133 -8.39 -14.56 4.59
CA LYS A 133 -8.15 -13.36 5.41
C LYS A 133 -7.49 -13.71 6.75
N GLU A 134 -7.84 -14.86 7.32
CA GLU A 134 -7.35 -15.36 8.61
C GLU A 134 -5.87 -15.73 8.57
N ALA A 135 -5.37 -16.19 7.42
CA ALA A 135 -3.96 -16.51 7.25
C ALA A 135 -3.11 -15.27 6.94
N MET A 136 -3.73 -14.12 6.64
CA MET A 136 -3.00 -12.88 6.35
C MET A 136 -2.54 -12.14 7.61
N PHE A 137 -2.95 -12.61 8.80
CA PHE A 137 -2.59 -12.03 10.10
C PHE A 137 -1.16 -12.32 10.56
N GLU A 138 -0.29 -12.88 9.70
CA GLU A 138 1.17 -12.96 9.91
C GLU A 138 1.80 -11.56 9.95
N SER A 139 1.50 -10.81 11.01
CA SER A 139 1.81 -9.39 11.11
C SER A 139 3.28 -9.15 11.42
N ASP A 140 3.96 -10.10 12.06
CA ASP A 140 5.38 -10.11 12.37
C ASP A 140 6.28 -10.09 11.11
N CYS A 141 5.79 -10.67 10.01
CA CYS A 141 6.47 -10.66 8.72
C CYS A 141 5.96 -9.61 7.75
N SER A 142 4.83 -8.95 8.03
CA SER A 142 4.34 -7.84 7.23
C SER A 142 5.34 -6.68 7.18
N TYR A 143 5.68 -6.19 5.99
CA TYR A 143 6.71 -5.19 5.78
C TYR A 143 6.18 -3.94 5.09
N MET A 144 5.41 -4.11 4.01
CA MET A 144 4.72 -2.99 3.35
C MET A 144 3.24 -3.30 3.22
N LEU A 145 2.41 -2.28 3.41
CA LEU A 145 0.96 -2.35 3.30
C LEU A 145 0.49 -1.37 2.24
N PHE A 146 -0.31 -1.85 1.29
CA PHE A 146 -0.93 -1.03 0.27
C PHE A 146 -2.42 -0.98 0.55
N TYR A 147 -2.92 0.23 0.74
CA TYR A 147 -4.30 0.55 1.01
C TYR A 147 -4.87 1.34 -0.16
N GLN A 148 -5.99 0.88 -0.71
CA GLN A 148 -6.68 1.55 -1.80
C GLN A 148 -7.91 2.30 -1.26
N ARG A 149 -8.08 3.55 -1.68
CA ARG A 149 -9.21 4.39 -1.30
C ARG A 149 -10.52 3.79 -1.80
N ARG A 150 -11.59 3.93 -1.01
CA ARG A 150 -12.96 3.60 -1.42
C ARG A 150 -13.62 4.77 -2.17
N PRO A 151 -14.44 4.49 -3.21
CA PRO A 151 -14.66 3.17 -3.81
C PRO A 151 -13.42 2.71 -4.57
N SER A 152 -13.10 1.41 -4.49
CA SER A 152 -11.98 0.83 -5.23
C SER A 152 -12.28 0.92 -6.73
N VAL A 153 -11.57 1.81 -7.41
CA VAL A 153 -11.59 1.95 -8.87
C VAL A 153 -10.32 1.35 -9.45
N PRO A 154 -10.37 0.62 -10.58
CA PRO A 154 -9.15 0.15 -11.23
C PRO A 154 -8.31 1.36 -11.62
N TRP A 155 -7.10 1.46 -11.08
CA TRP A 155 -6.16 2.52 -11.46
C TRP A 155 -5.40 2.17 -12.75
N PHE A 156 -5.48 0.91 -13.20
CA PHE A 156 -4.81 0.42 -14.40
C PHE A 156 -5.76 0.42 -15.61
N PRO A 157 -5.23 0.59 -16.83
CA PRO A 157 -6.02 0.48 -18.04
C PRO A 157 -6.65 -0.92 -18.15
N THR A 158 -7.93 -0.98 -18.51
CA THR A 158 -8.62 -2.25 -18.79
C THR A 158 -8.10 -2.94 -20.05
N ASN A 159 -7.39 -2.21 -20.91
CA ASN A 159 -6.83 -2.69 -22.16
C ASN A 159 -5.33 -2.36 -22.27
N VAL A 160 -4.54 -3.35 -22.68
CA VAL A 160 -3.15 -3.14 -23.09
C VAL A 160 -3.14 -2.48 -24.48
N PRO A 161 -2.40 -1.37 -24.69
CA PRO A 161 -2.32 -0.73 -26.01
C PRO A 161 -1.88 -1.70 -27.11
N GLN A 162 -2.55 -1.66 -28.27
CA GLN A 162 -2.33 -2.61 -29.37
C GLN A 162 -0.89 -2.64 -29.88
N HIS A 163 -0.22 -1.48 -29.93
CA HIS A 163 1.18 -1.42 -30.36
C HIS A 163 2.14 -2.16 -29.40
N ILE A 164 1.81 -2.25 -28.11
CA ILE A 164 2.58 -3.05 -27.14
C ILE A 164 2.36 -4.54 -27.41
N ILE A 165 1.11 -4.96 -27.64
CA ILE A 165 0.78 -6.34 -27.98
C ILE A 165 1.54 -6.76 -29.25
N GLN A 166 1.51 -5.92 -30.29
CA GLN A 166 2.22 -6.19 -31.54
C GLN A 166 3.74 -6.25 -31.35
N LYS A 167 4.33 -5.37 -30.54
CA LYS A 167 5.78 -5.37 -30.28
C LYS A 167 6.25 -6.68 -29.63
N TYR A 168 5.52 -7.20 -28.65
CA TYR A 168 5.96 -8.36 -27.87
C TYR A 168 5.39 -9.69 -28.37
N TYR A 169 4.29 -9.67 -29.13
CA TYR A 169 3.57 -10.88 -29.55
C TYR A 169 3.21 -10.90 -31.05
N GLY A 170 3.55 -9.86 -31.83
CA GLY A 170 3.16 -9.74 -33.24
C GLY A 170 3.79 -10.77 -34.19
N GLY A 171 4.81 -11.50 -33.74
CA GLY A 171 5.43 -12.61 -34.46
C GLY A 171 4.98 -14.01 -34.00
N MET A 172 4.09 -14.11 -33.00
CA MET A 172 3.54 -15.39 -32.55
C MET A 172 2.32 -15.76 -33.42
N GLU A 173 2.26 -17.00 -33.89
CA GLU A 173 1.09 -17.51 -34.60
C GLU A 173 -0.16 -17.36 -33.71
N ARG A 174 -1.32 -17.07 -34.33
CA ARG A 174 -2.59 -16.81 -33.64
C ARG A 174 -3.05 -17.94 -32.71
N ASP A 175 -2.46 -19.12 -32.85
CA ASP A 175 -2.73 -20.32 -32.07
C ASP A 175 -1.74 -20.57 -30.90
N ASP A 176 -0.76 -19.67 -30.67
CA ASP A 176 0.13 -19.78 -29.50
C ASP A 176 -0.66 -19.66 -28.18
N PRO A 177 -0.59 -20.66 -27.27
CA PRO A 177 -1.27 -20.64 -25.97
C PRO A 177 -0.97 -19.40 -25.13
N LYS A 178 0.23 -18.80 -25.28
CA LYS A 178 0.65 -17.59 -24.55
C LYS A 178 -0.11 -16.34 -25.01
N TYR A 179 -0.41 -16.25 -26.31
CA TYR A 179 -1.21 -15.15 -26.89
C TYR A 179 -2.68 -15.22 -26.45
N ASN A 180 -3.26 -16.43 -26.44
CA ASN A 180 -4.67 -16.65 -26.13
C ASN A 180 -5.02 -16.54 -24.63
N ASN A 181 -4.07 -16.79 -23.73
CA ASN A 181 -4.31 -16.67 -22.28
C ASN A 181 -4.50 -15.21 -21.81
N GLN A 182 -3.90 -14.22 -22.47
CA GLN A 182 -4.10 -12.80 -22.13
C GLN A 182 -5.47 -12.27 -22.60
N ARG A 183 -6.00 -12.74 -23.74
CA ARG A 183 -7.37 -12.39 -24.17
C ARG A 183 -8.44 -12.87 -23.20
N LYS A 184 -8.24 -14.01 -22.54
CA LYS A 184 -9.18 -14.53 -21.52
C LYS A 184 -9.30 -13.62 -20.29
N TYR A 185 -8.27 -12.82 -19.97
CA TYR A 185 -8.34 -11.81 -18.90
C TYR A 185 -9.14 -10.57 -19.31
N SER A 186 -9.04 -10.12 -20.56
CA SER A 186 -9.84 -8.98 -21.07
C SER A 186 -11.29 -9.34 -21.37
N GLN A 187 -11.59 -10.58 -21.81
CA GLN A 187 -12.95 -10.96 -22.24
C GLN A 187 -13.90 -11.33 -21.09
N LYS A 188 -13.38 -11.67 -19.90
CA LYS A 188 -14.22 -11.94 -18.72
C LYS A 188 -14.83 -10.68 -18.09
N GLN A 189 -14.49 -9.48 -18.57
CA GLN A 189 -15.00 -8.20 -18.05
C GLN A 189 -16.26 -7.69 -18.78
N ASN A 190 -16.77 -8.42 -19.77
CA ASN A 190 -17.96 -8.05 -20.56
C ASN A 190 -19.18 -8.96 -20.29
N LYS A 191 -19.31 -9.53 -19.09
CA LYS A 191 -20.52 -10.24 -18.65
C LYS A 191 -20.91 -9.83 -17.25
#